data_AF-A0A5K1HKH1-F1
#
_entry.id   AF-A0A5K1HKH1-F1
#
_cell.length_a   1.000
_cell.length_b   1.000
_cell.length_c   1.000
_cell.angle_alpha   90.00
_cell.angle_beta   90.00
_cell.angle_gamma   90.00
#
_symmetry.space_group_name_H-M   'P 1'
#
loop_
_entity.id
_entity.type
_entity.pdbx_description
1 polymer ?
#
loop_
_entity_poly.entity_id
_entity_poly.type
_entity_poly.pdbx_seq_one_letter_code
_entity_poly.pdbx_strand_id
1 'polypeptide(L)'
;PRPEEKDSFTRVLLGNLDIERLRWPAGKIAGFDIDVLARRHLWAKGLDYGHGTGHGVGYFEGVHEGPVGISRYNQTKFEAGMI
;
A
#
# COMPACT_ATOMS: atom_id res chain seq x y z
N PRO A 1 -4.38 -12.50 -22.68
CA PRO A 1 -4.83 -12.53 -21.27
C PRO A 1 -6.31 -12.92 -21.16
N ARG A 2 -6.59 -13.93 -20.31
CA ARG A 2 -7.92 -14.41 -19.98
C ARG A 2 -8.72 -13.34 -19.20
N PRO A 3 -10.05 -13.34 -19.24
CA PRO A 3 -10.86 -12.34 -18.54
C PRO A 3 -10.51 -12.18 -17.04
N GLU A 4 -10.26 -13.29 -16.34
CA GLU A 4 -9.89 -13.30 -14.93
C GLU A 4 -8.51 -12.67 -14.65
N GLU A 5 -7.56 -12.80 -15.59
CA GLU A 5 -6.23 -12.19 -15.48
C GLU A 5 -6.34 -10.67 -15.61
N LYS A 6 -7.17 -10.20 -16.54
CA LYS A 6 -7.43 -8.77 -16.72
C LYS A 6 -8.13 -8.19 -15.51
N ASP A 7 -9.18 -8.86 -15.00
CA ASP A 7 -9.92 -8.38 -13.82
C ASP A 7 -9.02 -8.31 -12.58
N SER A 8 -8.23 -9.35 -12.30
CA SER A 8 -7.30 -9.38 -11.17
C SER A 8 -6.23 -8.28 -11.29
N PHE A 9 -5.62 -8.15 -12.47
CA PHE A 9 -4.62 -7.11 -12.73
C PHE A 9 -5.21 -5.71 -12.54
N THR A 10 -6.39 -5.44 -13.12
CA THR A 10 -7.04 -4.13 -13.01
C THR A 10 -7.38 -3.79 -11.56
N ARG A 11 -7.79 -4.74 -10.72
CA ARG A 11 -8.06 -4.49 -9.29
C ARG A 11 -6.82 -4.09 -8.52
N VAL A 12 -5.72 -4.81 -8.72
CA VAL A 12 -4.42 -4.48 -8.12
C VAL A 12 -3.97 -3.10 -8.59
N LEU A 13 -4.08 -2.81 -9.89
CA LEU A 13 -3.73 -1.52 -10.46
C LEU A 13 -4.56 -0.37 -9.87
N LEU A 14 -5.87 -0.55 -9.71
CA LEU A 14 -6.74 0.46 -9.10
C LEU A 14 -6.34 0.74 -7.65
N GLY A 15 -6.00 -0.29 -6.88
CA GLY A 15 -5.48 -0.11 -5.52
C GLY A 15 -4.15 0.64 -5.48
N ASN A 16 -3.25 0.32 -6.41
CA ASN A 16 -1.96 1.03 -6.55
C ASN A 16 -2.15 2.51 -6.90
N LEU A 17 -3.06 2.82 -7.84
CA LEU A 17 -3.38 4.20 -8.22
C LEU A 17 -4.06 4.98 -7.09
N ASP A 18 -4.89 4.32 -6.28
CA ASP A 18 -5.51 4.97 -5.11
C ASP A 18 -4.46 5.40 -4.08
N ILE A 19 -3.41 4.60 -3.86
CA ILE A 19 -2.29 4.97 -2.99
C ILE A 19 -1.44 6.08 -3.64
N GLU A 20 -1.06 5.92 -4.91
CA GLU A 20 -0.20 6.85 -5.65
C GLU A 20 -0.74 8.29 -5.66
N ARG A 21 -2.06 8.44 -5.75
CA ARG A 21 -2.72 9.75 -5.90
C ARG A 21 -3.27 10.32 -4.60
N LEU A 22 -3.15 9.59 -3.50
CA LEU A 22 -3.72 10.00 -2.23
C LEU A 22 -3.08 11.33 -1.80
N ARG A 23 -3.92 12.24 -1.27
CA ARG A 23 -3.46 13.48 -0.62
C ARG A 23 -3.98 13.48 0.81
N TRP A 24 -3.10 13.82 1.75
CA TRP A 24 -3.41 13.75 3.18
C TRP A 24 -2.69 14.85 3.96
N PRO A 25 -3.18 15.21 5.16
CA PRO A 25 -2.46 16.14 6.05
C PRO A 25 -1.14 15.54 6.53
N ALA A 26 -0.04 16.29 6.36
CA ALA A 26 1.29 15.87 6.77
C ALA A 26 1.37 15.51 8.27
N GLY A 27 2.10 14.43 8.59
CA GLY A 27 2.34 13.98 9.98
C GLY A 27 1.09 13.46 10.73
N LYS A 28 -0.01 13.18 10.03
CA LYS A 28 -1.26 12.70 10.65
C LYS A 28 -1.55 11.22 10.42
N ILE A 29 -1.09 10.66 9.31
CA ILE A 29 -1.42 9.29 8.90
C ILE A 29 -0.21 8.36 8.94
N ALA A 30 -0.48 7.09 9.20
CA ALA A 30 0.44 5.98 9.13
C ALA A 30 0.05 5.00 8.02
N GLY A 31 0.89 4.00 7.75
CA GLY A 31 0.59 2.96 6.76
C GLY A 31 -0.71 2.20 7.01
N PHE A 32 -1.05 1.98 8.29
CA PHE A 32 -2.31 1.39 8.72
C PHE A 32 -3.54 2.12 8.15
N ASP A 33 -3.53 3.45 8.16
CA ASP A 33 -4.68 4.26 7.78
C ASP A 33 -5.00 4.17 6.28
N ILE A 34 -4.00 3.81 5.46
CA ILE A 34 -4.10 3.83 4.00
C ILE A 34 -4.03 2.44 3.36
N ASP A 35 -3.62 1.39 4.08
CA ASP A 35 -3.53 0.00 3.56
C ASP A 35 -4.86 -0.48 2.94
N VAL A 36 -6.00 -0.03 3.47
CA VAL A 36 -7.33 -0.34 2.94
C VAL A 36 -7.53 0.14 1.49
N LEU A 37 -6.90 1.24 1.10
CA LEU A 37 -7.08 1.81 -0.24
C LEU A 37 -6.48 0.91 -1.32
N ALA A 38 -5.34 0.26 -1.03
CA ALA A 38 -4.75 -0.73 -1.92
C ALA A 38 -5.60 -2.00 -2.05
N ARG A 39 -6.42 -2.31 -1.03
CA ARG A 39 -7.16 -3.58 -0.94
C ARG A 39 -8.62 -3.48 -1.37
N ARG A 40 -9.25 -2.30 -1.28
CA ARG A 40 -10.71 -2.15 -1.42
C ARG A 40 -11.30 -2.77 -2.71
N HIS A 41 -10.55 -2.73 -3.82
CA HIS A 41 -10.99 -3.30 -5.10
C HIS A 41 -10.94 -4.83 -5.16
N LEU A 42 -10.02 -5.44 -4.39
CA LEU A 42 -9.94 -6.89 -4.19
C LEU A 42 -11.03 -7.34 -3.21
N TRP A 43 -11.21 -6.61 -2.11
CA TRP A 43 -12.26 -6.90 -1.12
C TRP A 43 -13.67 -6.84 -1.71
N ALA A 44 -13.94 -5.94 -2.65
CA ALA A 44 -15.20 -5.89 -3.39
C ALA A 44 -15.49 -7.17 -4.21
N LYS A 45 -14.52 -8.07 -4.38
CA LYS A 45 -14.67 -9.41 -4.96
C LYS A 45 -14.46 -10.55 -3.98
N GLY A 46 -14.33 -10.27 -2.68
CA GLY A 46 -13.99 -11.27 -1.68
C GLY A 46 -12.57 -11.83 -1.85
N LEU A 47 -11.67 -11.07 -2.48
CA LEU A 47 -10.26 -11.42 -2.66
C LEU A 47 -9.38 -10.62 -1.71
N ASP A 48 -8.19 -11.12 -1.40
CA ASP A 48 -7.19 -10.46 -0.55
C ASP A 48 -5.78 -10.98 -0.87
N TYR A 49 -4.74 -10.37 -0.30
CA TYR A 49 -3.34 -10.86 -0.37
C TYR A 49 -2.69 -10.96 1.01
N GLY A 50 -1.85 -11.97 1.20
CA GLY A 50 -1.29 -12.39 2.49
C GLY A 50 -0.05 -11.61 2.98
N HIS A 51 0.24 -10.44 2.42
CA HIS A 51 1.41 -9.62 2.78
C HIS A 51 1.02 -8.13 2.98
N GLY A 52 1.98 -7.31 3.45
CA GLY A 52 1.82 -5.86 3.51
C GLY A 52 1.72 -5.24 2.11
N THR A 53 1.15 -4.04 2.01
CA THR A 53 1.07 -3.29 0.75
C THR A 53 2.41 -2.69 0.35
N GLY A 54 3.23 -2.30 1.32
CA GLY A 54 4.56 -1.74 1.10
C GLY A 54 5.40 -1.73 2.37
N HIS A 55 6.69 -1.43 2.23
CA HIS A 55 7.68 -1.34 3.29
C HIS A 55 8.63 -0.18 2.99
N GLY A 56 9.36 0.31 4.00
CA GLY A 56 10.43 1.28 3.75
C GLY A 56 11.62 0.66 3.01
N VAL A 57 12.41 1.52 2.36
CA VAL A 57 13.64 1.12 1.64
C VAL A 57 14.79 2.04 2.03
N GLY A 58 15.90 1.44 2.48
CA GLY A 58 17.10 2.18 2.87
C GLY A 58 17.96 2.61 1.68
N TYR A 59 18.68 3.72 1.84
CA TYR A 59 19.62 4.24 0.83
C TYR A 59 20.99 3.58 0.97
N PHE A 60 21.33 2.71 0.01
CA PHE A 60 22.50 1.80 0.09
C PHE A 60 22.47 0.82 1.29
N GLU A 61 21.28 0.55 1.81
CA GLU A 61 21.05 -0.33 2.97
C GLU A 61 20.01 -1.42 2.61
N GLY A 62 19.25 -1.91 3.59
CA GLY A 62 18.28 -2.99 3.41
C GLY A 62 17.12 -2.62 2.49
N VAL A 63 16.71 -3.57 1.63
CA VAL A 63 15.50 -3.44 0.79
C VAL A 63 14.21 -3.41 1.62
N HIS A 64 14.24 -3.94 2.84
CA HIS A 64 13.19 -3.81 3.84
C HIS A 64 13.76 -3.04 5.03
N GLU A 65 13.41 -1.77 5.14
CA GLU A 65 13.86 -0.90 6.23
C GLU A 65 12.67 -0.36 7.01
N GLY A 66 12.72 -0.52 8.34
CA GLY A 66 11.75 0.07 9.25
C GLY A 66 12.17 1.47 9.71
N PRO A 67 11.30 2.20 10.42
CA PRO A 67 10.01 1.74 10.94
C PRO A 67 8.82 1.97 9.99
N VAL A 68 9.03 2.65 8.86
CA VAL A 68 7.96 2.99 7.91
C VAL A 68 7.53 1.79 7.06
N GLY A 69 6.26 1.76 6.66
CA GLY A 69 5.70 0.77 5.77
C GLY A 69 4.18 0.89 5.66
N ILE A 70 3.57 0.22 4.69
CA ILE A 70 2.12 0.19 4.46
C ILE A 70 1.61 -1.22 4.74
N SER A 71 0.96 -1.40 5.88
CA SER A 71 0.35 -2.67 6.27
C SER A 71 -0.75 -2.44 7.29
N ARG A 72 -1.57 -3.48 7.55
CA ARG A 72 -2.62 -3.47 8.59
C ARG A 72 -2.14 -3.31 10.02
N TYR A 73 -0.83 -3.16 10.25
CA TYR A 73 -0.27 -3.05 11.60
C TYR A 73 0.74 -1.91 11.73
N ASN A 74 1.14 -1.25 10.63
CA ASN A 74 2.17 -0.22 10.69
C ASN A 74 1.58 1.12 11.19
N GLN A 75 1.95 1.50 12.41
CA GLN A 75 1.50 2.74 13.07
C GLN A 75 2.50 3.90 12.94
N THR A 76 3.61 3.71 12.22
CA THR A 76 4.59 4.76 11.97
C THR A 76 3.99 5.80 11.05
N LYS A 77 3.98 7.06 11.49
CA LYS A 77 3.49 8.17 10.70
C LYS A 77 4.42 8.48 9.54
N PHE A 78 3.85 8.82 8.39
CA PHE A 78 4.65 9.26 7.26
C PHE A 78 5.23 10.66 7.50
N GLU A 79 6.50 10.79 7.19
CA GLU A 79 7.24 12.05 7.18
C GLU A 79 7.87 12.27 5.79
N ALA A 80 8.07 13.53 5.42
CA ALA A 80 8.70 13.87 4.16
C ALA A 80 10.14 13.32 4.13
N GLY A 81 10.52 12.69 3.02
CA GLY A 81 11.83 12.06 2.85
C GLY A 81 11.86 10.56 3.12
N MET A 82 10.78 9.98 3.66
CA MET A 82 10.62 8.52 3.69
C MET A 82 10.44 7.96 2.28
N ILE A 83 10.98 6.76 2.06
CA ILE A 83 10.90 5.98 0.82
C ILE A 83 10.29 4.63 1.15
#